data_AF-A0A9E2BJL7-F1
#
_entry.id   AF-A0A9E2BJL7-F1
#
_cell.length_a   1.000
_cell.length_b   1.000
_cell.length_c   1.000
_cell.angle_alpha   90.00
_cell.angle_beta   90.00
_cell.angle_gamma   90.00
#
_symmetry.space_group_name_H-M   'P 1'
#
loop_
_entity.id
_entity.type
_entity.pdbx_description
1 polymer ?
#
loop_
_entity_poly.entity_id
_entity_poly.type
_entity_poly.pdbx_seq_one_letter_code
_entity_poly.pdbx_strand_id
1 'polypeptide(L)'
;MNATDEARRWLEQARIDLDAAKSNKASHPYAACFLAQQAAEKAMKAVQLACTGTIARTYSLSRLEQMLQDMGVVLQGVRHR
;
A
#
# COMPACT_ATOMS: atom_id res chain seq x y z
N MET A 1 -8.01 -13.42 -15.20
CA MET A 1 -7.82 -12.20 -14.40
C MET A 1 -6.48 -11.62 -14.80
N ASN A 2 -6.44 -10.38 -15.31
CA ASN A 2 -5.19 -9.77 -15.77
C ASN A 2 -4.51 -8.98 -14.62
N ALA A 3 -3.28 -8.50 -14.82
CA ALA A 3 -2.53 -7.77 -13.80
C ALA A 3 -3.27 -6.51 -13.31
N THR A 4 -4.02 -5.84 -14.19
CA THR A 4 -4.82 -4.65 -13.84
C THR A 4 -6.00 -5.00 -12.92
N ASP A 5 -6.68 -6.12 -13.16
CA ASP A 5 -7.77 -6.59 -12.31
C ASP A 5 -7.24 -6.94 -10.90
N GLU A 6 -6.11 -7.62 -10.84
CA GLU A 6 -5.46 -7.96 -9.57
C GLU A 6 -4.96 -6.69 -8.87
N ALA A 7 -4.36 -5.74 -9.58
CA ALA A 7 -3.98 -4.44 -9.01
C ALA A 7 -5.18 -3.70 -8.39
N ARG A 8 -6.35 -3.70 -9.04
CA ARG A 8 -7.58 -3.13 -8.49
C ARG A 8 -8.01 -3.85 -7.22
N ARG A 9 -7.91 -5.17 -7.18
CA ARG A 9 -8.21 -5.97 -5.98
C ARG A 9 -7.29 -5.62 -4.81
N TRP A 10 -5.98 -5.46 -5.06
CA TRP A 10 -5.02 -5.03 -4.05
C TRP A 10 -5.33 -3.63 -3.53
N LEU A 11 -5.71 -2.70 -4.41
CA LEU A 11 -6.11 -1.35 -4.03
C LEU A 11 -7.40 -1.34 -3.20
N GLU A 12 -8.36 -2.21 -3.51
CA GLU A 12 -9.59 -2.32 -2.73
C GLU A 12 -9.32 -2.85 -1.33
N GLN A 13 -8.46 -3.88 -1.20
CA GLN A 13 -8.06 -4.36 0.11
C GLN A 13 -7.29 -3.29 0.91
N ALA A 14 -6.48 -2.46 0.26
CA ALA A 14 -5.81 -1.34 0.90
C ALA A 14 -6.81 -0.32 1.50
N ARG A 15 -7.93 -0.05 0.81
CA ARG A 15 -8.99 0.83 1.30
C ARG A 15 -9.72 0.24 2.50
N ILE A 16 -10.07 -1.05 2.43
CA ILE A 16 -10.68 -1.78 3.55
C ILE A 16 -9.79 -1.72 4.79
N ASP A 17 -8.49 -1.96 4.64
CA ASP A 17 -7.54 -1.89 5.75
C ASP A 17 -7.45 -0.46 6.33
N LEU A 18 -7.45 0.57 5.48
CA LEU A 18 -7.44 1.97 5.92
C LEU A 18 -8.69 2.35 6.71
N ASP A 19 -9.87 1.92 6.25
CA ASP A 19 -11.12 2.21 6.95
C ASP A 19 -11.23 1.44 8.26
N ALA A 20 -10.74 0.20 8.29
CA ALA A 20 -10.57 -0.55 9.53
C ALA A 20 -9.59 0.14 10.49
N ALA A 21 -8.47 0.68 10.00
CA ALA A 21 -7.51 1.43 10.81
C ALA A 21 -8.15 2.67 11.47
N LYS A 22 -8.91 3.45 10.69
CA LYS A 22 -9.64 4.63 11.20
C LYS A 22 -10.63 4.23 12.29
N SER A 23 -11.37 3.14 12.08
CA SER A 23 -12.38 2.66 13.02
C SER A 23 -11.79 2.13 14.33
N ASN A 24 -10.57 1.58 14.28
CA ASN A 24 -9.87 1.01 15.44
C ASN A 24 -9.01 2.03 16.21
N LYS A 25 -8.85 3.26 15.72
CA LYS A 25 -7.88 4.24 16.25
C LYS A 25 -8.02 4.51 17.76
N ALA A 26 -9.26 4.56 18.27
CA ALA A 26 -9.53 4.89 19.68
C ALA A 26 -9.53 3.66 20.59
N SER A 27 -10.09 2.54 20.12
CA SER A 27 -10.29 1.32 20.91
C SER A 27 -9.09 0.38 20.87
N HIS A 28 -8.41 0.30 19.72
CA HIS A 28 -7.33 -0.65 19.45
C HIS A 28 -6.18 0.03 18.67
N PRO A 29 -5.45 0.96 19.30
CA PRO A 29 -4.44 1.79 18.62
C PRO A 29 -3.32 0.97 17.96
N TYR A 30 -2.91 -0.14 18.57
CA TYR A 30 -1.93 -1.05 17.96
C TYR A 30 -2.46 -1.69 16.67
N ALA A 31 -3.71 -2.18 16.68
CA ALA A 31 -4.35 -2.75 15.50
C ALA A 31 -4.54 -1.68 14.42
N ALA A 32 -4.88 -0.44 14.80
CA ALA A 32 -4.99 0.68 13.87
C ALA A 32 -3.66 0.99 13.17
N CYS A 33 -2.53 1.00 13.90
CA CYS A 33 -1.21 1.19 13.30
C CYS A 33 -0.83 0.06 12.34
N PHE A 34 -1.08 -1.19 12.73
CA PHE A 34 -0.83 -2.36 11.88
C PHE A 34 -1.65 -2.30 10.58
N LEU A 35 -2.96 -2.02 10.68
CA LEU A 35 -3.85 -1.89 9.53
C LEU A 35 -3.46 -0.72 8.63
N ALA A 36 -3.01 0.40 9.21
CA ALA A 36 -2.50 1.53 8.42
C ALA A 36 -1.24 1.16 7.62
N GLN A 37 -0.31 0.39 8.21
CA GLN A 37 0.87 -0.12 7.51
C GLN A 37 0.48 -1.09 6.39
N GLN A 38 -0.46 -2.01 6.63
CA GLN A 38 -0.97 -2.94 5.62
C GLN A 38 -1.67 -2.21 4.46
N ALA A 39 -2.44 -1.17 4.75
CA ALA A 39 -3.07 -0.32 3.75
C ALA A 39 -2.03 0.34 2.83
N ALA A 40 -0.99 0.95 3.41
CA ALA A 40 0.09 1.56 2.64
C ALA A 40 0.84 0.53 1.77
N GLU A 41 1.16 -0.63 2.33
CA GLU A 41 1.86 -1.70 1.63
C GLU A 41 1.06 -2.20 0.41
N LYS A 42 -0.23 -2.50 0.61
CA LYS A 42 -1.11 -3.01 -0.45
C LYS A 42 -1.34 -1.98 -1.54
N ALA A 43 -1.47 -0.70 -1.19
CA ALA A 43 -1.60 0.39 -2.16
C ALA A 43 -0.35 0.50 -3.05
N MET A 44 0.86 0.48 -2.47
CA MET A 44 2.10 0.51 -3.24
C MET A 44 2.27 -0.71 -4.14
N LYS A 45 1.93 -1.90 -3.63
CA LYS A 45 1.95 -3.14 -4.42
C LYS A 45 0.94 -3.14 -5.57
N ALA A 46 -0.24 -2.53 -5.37
CA ALA A 46 -1.22 -2.36 -6.44
C ALA A 46 -0.65 -1.50 -7.58
N VAL A 47 0.02 -0.38 -7.26
CA VAL A 47 0.65 0.48 -8.27
C VAL A 47 1.75 -0.27 -9.02
N GLN A 48 2.65 -0.95 -8.30
CA GLN A 48 3.70 -1.74 -8.92
C GLN A 48 3.13 -2.82 -9.83
N LEU A 49 2.11 -3.57 -9.37
CA LEU A 49 1.49 -4.62 -10.16
C LEU A 49 0.84 -4.07 -11.44
N ALA A 50 0.25 -2.88 -11.39
CA ALA A 50 -0.29 -2.21 -12.57
C ALA A 50 0.82 -1.77 -13.55
N CYS A 51 2.00 -1.38 -13.05
CA CYS A 51 3.12 -0.93 -13.87
C CYS A 51 3.94 -2.08 -14.48
N THR A 52 4.17 -3.15 -13.72
CA THR A 52 5.15 -4.21 -14.08
C THR A 52 4.52 -5.57 -14.34
N GLY A 53 3.25 -5.77 -13.98
CA GLY A 53 2.62 -7.09 -13.98
C GLY A 53 3.15 -8.05 -12.91
N THR A 54 4.02 -7.58 -12.01
CA THR A 54 4.61 -8.39 -10.92
C THR A 54 4.44 -7.72 -9.57
N ILE A 55 4.45 -8.53 -8.50
CA ILE A 55 4.31 -8.03 -7.14
C ILE A 55 5.59 -8.24 -6.33
N ALA A 56 6.06 -7.20 -5.65
CA ALA A 56 7.23 -7.27 -4.81
C ALA A 56 6.98 -8.15 -3.59
N ARG A 57 7.96 -9.01 -3.30
CA ARG A 57 7.99 -9.85 -2.09
C ARG A 57 8.69 -9.14 -0.93
N THR A 58 8.18 -7.98 -0.55
CA THR A 58 8.66 -7.25 0.63
C THR A 58 7.51 -6.64 1.41
N TYR A 59 7.73 -6.43 2.70
CA TYR A 59 6.81 -5.75 3.63
C TYR A 59 7.35 -4.37 4.06
N SER A 60 8.53 -3.99 3.56
CA SER A 60 9.14 -2.69 3.87
C SER A 60 8.54 -1.61 2.99
N LEU A 61 7.88 -0.63 3.61
CA LEU A 61 7.30 0.51 2.91
C LEU A 61 8.36 1.37 2.22
N SER A 62 9.51 1.60 2.87
CA SER A 62 10.61 2.37 2.28
C SER A 62 11.22 1.66 1.08
N ARG A 63 11.29 0.31 1.13
CA ARG A 63 11.75 -0.47 -0.03
C ARG A 63 10.75 -0.41 -1.18
N LEU A 64 9.45 -0.48 -0.89
CA LEU A 64 8.42 -0.35 -1.92
C LEU A 64 8.42 1.04 -2.54
N GLU A 65 8.58 2.09 -1.74
CA GLU A 65 8.72 3.46 -2.20
C GLU A 65 9.93 3.62 -3.12
N GLN A 66 11.12 3.14 -2.72
CA GLN A 66 12.31 3.20 -3.56
C GLN A 66 12.08 2.49 -4.90
N MET A 67 11.49 1.29 -4.88
CA MET A 67 11.18 0.55 -6.11
C MET A 67 10.22 1.33 -7.02
N LEU A 68 9.21 2.02 -6.46
CA LEU A 68 8.29 2.87 -7.21
C LEU A 68 9.01 4.09 -7.80
N GLN A 69 9.88 4.74 -7.02
CA GLN A 69 10.69 5.87 -7.48
C GLN A 69 11.63 5.47 -8.63
N ASP A 70 12.26 4.30 -8.54
CA ASP A 70 13.12 3.75 -9.62
C ASP A 70 12.35 3.52 -10.92
N MET A 71 11.03 3.31 -10.84
CA MET A 71 10.12 3.20 -11.99
C MET A 71 9.57 4.55 -12.47
N GLY A 72 10.00 5.68 -11.87
CA GLY A 72 9.51 7.02 -12.18
C GLY A 72 8.16 7.36 -11.55
N VAL A 73 7.65 6.53 -10.63
CA VAL A 73 6.43 6.83 -9.87
C VAL A 73 6.80 7.63 -8.62
N VAL A 74 6.35 8.88 -8.58
CA VAL A 74 6.57 9.77 -7.43
C VAL A 74 5.36 9.73 -6.50
N LEU A 75 5.54 9.21 -5.29
CA LEU A 75 4.51 9.27 -4.24
C LEU A 75 4.51 10.65 -3.58
N GLN A 76 3.56 11.52 -3.94
CA GLN A 76 3.38 12.78 -3.24
C GLN A 76 2.62 12.55 -1.93
N GLY A 77 3.31 12.56 -0.79
CA GLY A 77 2.64 12.47 0.51
C GLY A 77 3.54 12.25 1.73
N VAL A 78 4.72 11.64 1.56
CA VAL A 78 5.67 11.47 2.66
C VAL A 78 6.59 12.69 2.70
N ARG A 79 6.11 13.80 3.26
CA ARG A 79 7.03 14.88 3.64
C ARG A 79 7.88 14.36 4.80
N HIS A 80 9.09 13.90 4.51
CA HIS A 80 10.17 13.87 5.50
C HIS A 80 10.35 15.32 6.00
N ARG A 81 9.84 15.61 7.20
CA ARG A 81 10.33 16.76 7.95
C ARG A 81 11.63 16.39 8.62
#